data_AF-A0A7V5GSL7-F1
#
_entry.id   AF-A0A7V5GSL7-F1
#
_cell.length_a   1.000
_cell.length_b   1.000
_cell.length_c   1.000
_cell.angle_alpha   90.00
_cell.angle_beta   90.00
_cell.angle_gamma   90.00
#
_symmetry.space_group_name_H-M   'P 1'
#
loop_
_entity.id
_entity.type
_entity.pdbx_description
1 polymer ?
#
loop_
_entity_poly.entity_id
_entity_poly.type
_entity_poly.pdbx_seq_one_letter_code
_entity_poly.pdbx_strand_id
1 'polypeptide(L)'
;MAHQTFYIDIDEEITSIIERLKKARAREIIVVVPKRALLIQSIINLRILKKEADEMGIQLMVVTQDKLGKILIEKAGILVQQKMDDLSGEEITLGKNSSESNENRRETKAETTEINEI
;
A
#
# COMPACT_ATOMS: atom_id res chain seq x y z
N MET A 1 10.66 -3.35 -16.13
CA MET A 1 9.27 -3.80 -16.27
C MET A 1 8.39 -2.57 -16.44
N ALA A 2 7.36 -2.60 -17.28
CA ALA A 2 6.54 -1.42 -17.58
C ALA A 2 5.25 -1.44 -16.76
N HIS A 3 5.10 -0.46 -15.87
CA HIS A 3 3.87 -0.23 -15.11
C HIS A 3 2.97 0.78 -15.85
N GLN A 4 1.68 0.78 -15.52
CA GLN A 4 0.76 1.82 -15.96
C GLN A 4 0.19 2.55 -14.75
N THR A 5 0.21 3.88 -14.79
CA THR A 5 -0.21 4.72 -13.67
C THR A 5 -1.59 5.31 -13.92
N PHE A 6 -2.47 5.19 -12.94
CA PHE A 6 -3.80 5.78 -12.89
C PHE A 6 -3.83 6.88 -11.84
N TYR A 7 -3.97 8.13 -12.28
CA TYR A 7 -4.37 9.22 -11.40
C TYR A 7 -5.89 9.18 -11.26
N ILE A 8 -6.40 9.31 -10.04
CA ILE A 8 -7.83 9.37 -9.77
C ILE A 8 -8.22 10.71 -9.17
N ASP A 9 -9.44 11.14 -9.44
CA ASP A 9 -10.01 12.36 -8.85
C ASP A 9 -10.51 12.12 -7.41
N ILE A 10 -10.75 13.19 -6.67
CA ILE A 10 -11.17 13.11 -5.26
C ILE A 10 -12.57 12.49 -5.11
N ASP A 11 -13.43 12.67 -6.10
CA ASP A 11 -14.81 12.20 -6.17
C ASP A 11 -15.00 11.03 -7.15
N GLU A 12 -13.91 10.46 -7.68
CA GLU A 12 -14.00 9.34 -8.62
C GLU A 12 -14.58 8.09 -7.93
N GLU A 13 -15.61 7.52 -8.54
CA GLU A 13 -16.29 6.32 -8.06
C GLU A 13 -15.48 5.05 -8.36
N ILE A 14 -15.61 4.06 -7.47
CA ILE A 14 -14.92 2.77 -7.60
C ILE A 14 -15.23 2.05 -8.93
N THR A 15 -16.43 2.21 -9.45
CA THR A 15 -16.87 1.63 -10.73
C THR A 15 -15.99 2.10 -11.90
N SER A 16 -15.72 3.41 -11.99
CA SER A 16 -14.81 3.99 -12.99
C SER A 16 -13.41 3.39 -12.89
N ILE A 17 -12.89 3.27 -11.68
CA ILE A 17 -11.54 2.74 -11.43
C ILE A 17 -11.45 1.27 -11.86
N ILE A 18 -12.46 0.46 -11.56
CA ILE A 18 -12.54 -0.95 -12.00
C ILE A 18 -12.62 -1.04 -13.53
N GLU A 19 -13.38 -0.17 -14.19
CA GLU A 19 -13.42 -0.15 -15.66
C GLU A 19 -12.06 0.18 -16.28
N ARG A 20 -11.28 1.06 -15.65
CA ARG A 20 -9.93 1.38 -16.08
C ARG A 20 -9.00 0.19 -15.88
N LEU A 21 -9.11 -0.55 -14.77
CA LEU A 21 -8.36 -1.80 -14.55
C LEU A 21 -8.65 -2.83 -15.64
N LYS A 22 -9.92 -3.02 -16.04
CA LYS A 22 -10.32 -3.93 -17.12
C LYS A 22 -9.72 -3.57 -18.48
N LYS A 23 -9.46 -2.27 -18.71
CA LYS A 23 -8.89 -1.74 -19.96
C LYS A 23 -7.36 -1.56 -19.89
N ALA A 24 -6.74 -1.93 -18.77
CA ALA A 24 -5.32 -1.75 -18.56
C ALA A 24 -4.48 -2.60 -19.53
N ARG A 25 -3.33 -2.06 -19.94
CA ARG A 25 -2.40 -2.74 -20.87
C ARG A 25 -1.21 -3.38 -20.15
N ALA A 26 -0.98 -3.01 -18.89
CA ALA A 26 0.06 -3.56 -18.04
C ALA A 26 -0.55 -4.39 -16.91
N ARG A 27 0.22 -5.36 -16.40
CA ARG A 27 -0.16 -6.12 -15.19
C ARG A 27 0.17 -5.38 -13.89
N GLU A 28 1.19 -4.54 -13.91
CA GLU A 28 1.56 -3.69 -12.79
C GLU A 28 0.83 -2.36 -12.91
N ILE A 29 -0.08 -2.09 -11.97
CA ILE A 29 -0.88 -0.86 -11.97
C ILE A 29 -0.61 -0.08 -10.69
N ILE A 30 -0.25 1.20 -10.87
CA ILE A 30 -0.09 2.13 -9.77
C ILE A 30 -1.24 3.12 -9.79
N VAL A 31 -2.01 3.19 -8.71
CA VAL A 31 -3.11 4.13 -8.55
C VAL A 31 -2.65 5.26 -7.63
N VAL A 32 -2.52 6.47 -8.16
CA VAL A 32 -2.18 7.66 -7.40
C VAL A 32 -3.47 8.29 -6.88
N VAL A 33 -3.62 8.29 -5.56
CA VAL A 33 -4.84 8.69 -4.87
C VAL A 33 -4.61 9.98 -4.07
N PRO A 34 -5.34 11.08 -4.37
CA PRO A 34 -5.22 12.32 -3.61
C PRO A 34 -5.79 12.16 -2.20
N LYS A 35 -5.43 13.11 -1.32
CA LYS A 35 -5.94 13.15 0.05
C LYS A 35 -7.47 13.23 0.07
N ARG A 36 -8.10 12.47 0.96
CA ARG A 36 -9.55 12.40 1.14
C ARG A 36 -10.33 11.94 -0.10
N ALA A 37 -9.72 11.23 -1.05
CA ALA A 37 -10.49 10.69 -2.17
C ALA A 37 -11.56 9.69 -1.68
N LEU A 38 -12.73 9.64 -2.33
CA LEU A 38 -13.84 8.75 -1.94
C LEU A 38 -13.41 7.29 -1.84
N LEU A 39 -12.54 6.83 -2.74
CA LEU A 39 -11.99 5.48 -2.75
C LEU A 39 -11.40 5.07 -1.39
N ILE A 40 -10.58 5.93 -0.80
CA ILE A 40 -9.79 5.62 0.41
C ILE A 40 -10.54 5.94 1.71
N GLN A 41 -11.78 6.44 1.63
CA GLN A 41 -12.65 6.64 2.79
C GLN A 41 -13.43 5.38 3.17
N SER A 42 -13.47 4.35 2.31
CA SER A 42 -14.24 3.13 2.52
C SER A 42 -13.37 1.88 2.39
N ILE A 43 -13.21 1.16 3.50
CA ILE A 43 -12.53 -0.15 3.50
C ILE A 43 -13.23 -1.17 2.59
N ILE A 44 -14.55 -1.05 2.43
CA ILE A 44 -15.33 -1.94 1.55
C ILE A 44 -14.94 -1.68 0.09
N ASN A 45 -14.85 -0.41 -0.32
CA ASN A 45 -14.44 -0.05 -1.68
C ASN A 45 -13.02 -0.55 -1.98
N LEU A 46 -12.10 -0.41 -1.03
CA LEU A 46 -10.73 -0.91 -1.17
C LEU A 46 -10.69 -2.44 -1.29
N ARG A 47 -11.48 -3.18 -0.51
CA ARG A 47 -11.56 -4.65 -0.63
C ARG A 47 -12.16 -5.10 -1.95
N ILE A 48 -13.16 -4.39 -2.47
CA ILE A 48 -13.71 -4.65 -3.81
C ILE A 48 -12.64 -4.39 -4.86
N LEU A 49 -11.95 -3.25 -4.79
CA LEU A 49 -10.87 -2.92 -5.72
C LEU A 49 -9.78 -3.99 -5.74
N LYS A 50 -9.33 -4.43 -4.56
CA LYS A 50 -8.33 -5.49 -4.44
C LYS A 50 -8.83 -6.78 -5.09
N LYS A 51 -10.05 -7.21 -4.76
CA LYS A 51 -10.62 -8.45 -5.28
C LYS A 51 -10.66 -8.43 -6.81
N GLU A 52 -11.17 -7.35 -7.41
CA GLU A 52 -11.24 -7.19 -8.86
C GLU A 52 -9.85 -7.19 -9.50
N ALA A 53 -8.86 -6.51 -8.90
CA ALA A 53 -7.49 -6.53 -9.38
C ALA A 53 -6.87 -7.94 -9.31
N ASP A 54 -7.05 -8.66 -8.19
CA ASP A 54 -6.55 -10.02 -8.00
C ASP A 54 -7.19 -10.98 -9.02
N GLU A 55 -8.51 -10.88 -9.27
CA GLU A 55 -9.23 -11.68 -10.27
C GLU A 55 -8.74 -11.43 -11.71
N MET A 56 -8.30 -10.20 -12.00
CA MET A 56 -7.70 -9.83 -13.29
C MET A 56 -6.21 -10.17 -13.38
N GLY A 57 -5.59 -10.66 -12.30
CA GLY A 57 -4.14 -10.90 -12.23
C GLY A 57 -3.31 -9.62 -12.28
N ILE A 58 -3.87 -8.50 -11.80
CA ILE A 58 -3.21 -7.19 -11.72
C ILE A 58 -2.46 -7.06 -10.39
N GLN A 59 -1.18 -6.72 -10.47
CA GLN A 59 -0.38 -6.31 -9.32
C GLN A 59 -0.67 -4.83 -9.02
N LEU A 60 -1.61 -4.62 -8.10
CA LEU A 60 -2.09 -3.29 -7.73
C LEU A 60 -1.24 -2.69 -6.60
N MET A 61 -0.78 -1.46 -6.83
CA MET A 61 -0.17 -0.60 -5.83
C MET A 61 -0.90 0.74 -5.76
N VAL A 62 -1.01 1.31 -4.56
CA VAL A 62 -1.55 2.64 -4.35
C VAL A 62 -0.44 3.59 -3.90
N VAL A 63 -0.46 4.82 -4.40
CA VAL A 63 0.40 5.91 -3.91
C VAL A 63 -0.49 7.00 -3.36
N THR A 64 -0.33 7.33 -2.08
CA THR A 64 -1.10 8.40 -1.45
C THR A 64 -0.35 9.10 -0.33
N GLN A 65 -0.56 10.41 -0.22
CA GLN A 65 -0.10 11.22 0.91
C GLN A 65 -1.12 11.24 2.07
N ASP A 66 -2.22 10.50 1.96
CA ASP A 66 -3.23 10.40 3.00
C ASP A 66 -2.83 9.35 4.05
N LYS A 67 -2.54 9.81 5.27
CA LYS A 67 -2.11 8.92 6.36
C LYS A 67 -3.21 7.96 6.82
N LEU A 68 -4.46 8.41 6.86
CA LEU A 68 -5.59 7.57 7.25
C LEU A 68 -5.95 6.60 6.12
N GLY A 69 -5.95 7.09 4.88
CA GLY A 69 -6.10 6.29 3.68
C GLY A 69 -5.07 5.17 3.63
N LYS A 70 -3.79 5.46 3.88
CA LYS A 70 -2.70 4.45 3.92
C LYS A 70 -3.06 3.27 4.84
N ILE A 71 -3.51 3.55 6.06
CA ILE A 71 -3.89 2.52 7.04
C ILE A 71 -5.05 1.67 6.51
N LEU A 72 -6.05 2.27 5.86
CA LEU A 72 -7.17 1.53 5.29
C LEU A 72 -6.74 0.68 4.09
N ILE A 73 -5.85 1.19 3.25
CA ILE A 73 -5.31 0.47 2.09
C ILE A 73 -4.48 -0.75 2.55
N GLU A 74 -3.62 -0.59 3.55
CA GLU A 74 -2.87 -1.70 4.17
C GLU A 74 -3.81 -2.76 4.74
N LYS A 75 -4.85 -2.34 5.49
CA LYS A 75 -5.88 -3.25 6.02
C LYS A 75 -6.67 -3.96 4.94
N ALA A 76 -6.80 -3.36 3.75
CA ALA A 76 -7.41 -4.00 2.60
C ALA A 76 -6.49 -5.04 1.94
N GLY A 77 -5.21 -5.11 2.31
CA GLY A 77 -4.21 -6.00 1.71
C GLY A 77 -3.68 -5.50 0.37
N ILE A 78 -3.68 -4.18 0.16
CA ILE A 78 -3.14 -3.54 -1.05
C ILE A 78 -1.79 -2.92 -0.70
N LEU A 79 -0.80 -3.08 -1.57
CA LEU A 79 0.50 -2.44 -1.44
C LEU A 79 0.35 -0.92 -1.53
N VAL A 80 0.93 -0.17 -0.58
CA VAL A 80 0.79 1.29 -0.56
C VAL A 80 2.07 2.01 -0.18
N GLN A 81 2.39 3.05 -0.94
CA GLN A 81 3.54 3.92 -0.73
C GLN A 81 3.09 5.37 -0.57
N GLN A 82 3.91 6.20 0.09
CA GLN A 82 3.64 7.63 0.16
C GLN A 82 4.23 8.39 -1.03
N LYS A 83 5.31 7.90 -1.62
CA LYS A 83 6.00 8.51 -2.76
C LYS A 83 6.26 7.46 -3.84
N MET A 84 6.42 7.90 -5.09
CA MET A 84 6.77 7.01 -6.20
C MET A 84 8.26 6.66 -6.28
N ASP A 85 9.11 7.43 -5.61
CA ASP A 85 10.57 7.25 -5.70
C ASP A 85 11.06 5.99 -4.96
N ASP A 86 10.23 5.41 -4.08
CA ASP A 86 10.53 4.17 -3.33
C ASP A 86 10.34 2.89 -4.17
N LEU A 87 10.28 2.98 -5.50
CA LEU A 87 10.05 1.85 -6.42
C LEU A 87 11.33 1.28 -7.04
N SER A 88 12.50 1.84 -6.71
CA SER A 88 13.76 1.45 -7.33
C SER A 88 14.44 0.23 -6.72
N GLY A 89 13.85 -0.46 -5.72
CA GLY A 89 14.60 -1.45 -4.94
C GLY A 89 13.89 -2.70 -4.42
N GLU A 90 12.56 -2.80 -4.44
CA GLU A 90 11.87 -3.97 -3.86
C GLU A 90 11.04 -4.72 -4.90
N GLU A 91 11.47 -5.94 -5.19
CA GLU A 91 10.72 -6.93 -5.93
C GLU A 91 9.38 -7.17 -5.21
N ILE A 92 8.25 -7.02 -5.92
CA ILE A 92 6.90 -7.24 -5.36
C ILE A 92 6.76 -8.72 -5.00
N THR A 93 7.16 -9.07 -3.79
CA THR A 93 7.01 -10.41 -3.23
C THR A 93 5.60 -10.54 -2.65
N LEU A 94 4.68 -11.05 -3.46
CA LEU A 94 3.36 -11.51 -3.00
C LEU A 94 3.52 -12.83 -2.23
N GLY A 95 4.05 -12.75 -1.01
CA GLY A 95 4.19 -13.87 -0.09
C GLY A 95 2.92 -14.08 0.75
N LYS A 96 2.22 -15.20 0.51
CA LYS A 96 1.26 -15.79 1.45
C LYS A 96 1.89 -15.84 2.85
N ASN A 97 1.14 -15.44 3.87
CA ASN A 97 0.84 -16.27 5.05
C ASN A 97 -0.06 -15.53 6.04
N SER A 98 -1.25 -16.09 6.21
CA SER A 98 -2.02 -16.04 7.44
C SER A 98 -1.16 -16.51 8.62
N SER A 99 -1.17 -15.71 9.69
CA SER A 99 -1.08 -16.12 11.10
C SER A 99 0.12 -16.98 11.53
N GLU A 100 1.07 -16.39 12.26
CA GLU A 100 1.48 -16.91 13.58
C GLU A 100 2.43 -15.96 14.31
N SER A 101 2.07 -15.73 15.58
CA SER A 101 2.82 -15.08 16.64
C SER A 101 4.23 -15.66 16.80
N ASN A 102 5.20 -14.84 17.22
CA ASN A 102 5.80 -15.02 18.55
C ASN A 102 6.85 -13.98 18.93
N GLU A 103 6.85 -13.82 20.23
CA GLU A 103 7.55 -12.90 21.11
C GLU A 103 8.99 -13.36 21.41
N ASN A 104 9.82 -12.38 21.80
CA ASN A 104 11.02 -12.48 22.64
C ASN A 104 12.35 -13.05 22.11
N ARG A 105 13.40 -12.20 22.15
CA ARG A 105 14.60 -12.27 23.03
C ARG A 105 15.62 -11.21 22.58
N ARG A 106 15.88 -10.16 23.37
CA ARG A 106 16.80 -10.02 24.54
C ARG A 106 18.27 -9.79 24.19
N GLU A 107 18.75 -8.64 24.69
CA GLU A 107 20.02 -8.40 25.40
C GLU A 107 21.35 -8.35 24.64
N THR A 108 21.98 -7.17 24.69
CA THR A 108 23.39 -6.90 25.06
C THR A 108 23.55 -5.37 25.08
N LYS A 109 24.22 -4.67 26.01
CA LYS A 109 24.97 -4.98 27.22
C LYS A 109 25.16 -3.62 27.95
N ALA A 110 25.17 -3.63 29.28
CA ALA A 110 25.45 -2.48 30.14
C ALA A 110 26.95 -2.08 30.16
N GLU A 111 27.25 -1.02 30.94
CA GLU A 111 28.56 -0.50 31.41
C GLU A 111 29.19 0.59 30.52
N THR A 112 29.58 1.80 30.99
CA THR A 112 29.96 2.28 32.33
C THR A 112 29.78 3.80 32.46
N THR A 113 29.39 4.22 33.67
CA THR A 113 29.66 5.48 34.39
C THR A 113 30.68 6.46 33.79
N GLU A 114 30.31 7.73 33.68
CA GLU A 114 31.12 8.84 34.21
C GLU A 114 30.22 10.04 34.53
N ILE A 115 30.19 10.38 35.82
CA ILE A 115 29.62 11.59 36.40
C ILE A 115 30.72 12.65 36.34
N ASN A 116 30.44 13.79 35.71
CA ASN A 116 31.14 15.10 35.80
C ASN A 116 30.41 16.02 34.79
N GLU A 117 29.96 17.24 35.06
CA GLU A 117 30.42 18.34 35.89
C GLU A 117 29.25 19.31 36.20
N ILE A 118 29.51 20.18 37.19
CA ILE A 118 28.83 21.40 37.66
C ILE A 118 27.91 21.22 38.88
#